data_AF-A0A2H0L457-F1
#
_entry.id   AF-A0A2H0L457-F1
#
_cell.length_a   1.000
_cell.length_b   1.000
_cell.length_c   1.000
_cell.angle_alpha   90.00
_cell.angle_beta   90.00
_cell.angle_gamma   90.00
#
_symmetry.space_group_name_H-M   'P 1'
#
loop_
_entity.id
_entity.type
_entity.pdbx_description
1 polymer ?
#
loop_
_entity_poly.entity_id
_entity_poly.type
_entity_poly.pdbx_seq_one_letter_code
_entity_poly.pdbx_strand_id
1 'polypeptide(L)'
;NQVQLTDSLENIMPTNVQGHFEASGWEVINMDGHDYQAMWDALGKAHQSDKPVCLIGHTVMGKGISFMEITGQNHQADWHGKAPSVEIGEEAAAEVRPSSIQSELISDFLKEYPTKINTA
;
A
#
# COMPACT_ATOMS: atom_id res chain seq x y z
N ASN A 1 6.16 -1.76 4.07
CA ASN A 1 6.81 -2.63 3.08
C ASN A 1 8.31 -2.90 3.34
N GLN A 2 8.91 -2.41 4.43
CA GLN A 2 10.29 -2.74 4.86
C GLN A 2 11.43 -2.37 3.89
N VAL A 3 11.14 -1.67 2.80
CA VAL A 3 12.10 -1.32 1.74
C VAL A 3 12.15 0.20 1.57
N GLN A 4 13.36 0.73 1.38
CA GLN A 4 13.61 2.13 1.08
C GLN A 4 14.47 2.27 -0.20
N LEU A 5 15.02 3.45 -0.49
CA LEU A 5 15.66 3.75 -1.78
C LEU A 5 16.79 2.79 -2.15
N THR A 6 17.69 2.54 -1.21
CA THR A 6 18.94 1.81 -1.50
C THR A 6 18.81 0.31 -1.22
N ASP A 7 18.09 -0.07 -0.16
CA ASP A 7 17.97 -1.45 0.32
C ASP A 7 16.81 -1.52 1.34
N SER A 8 16.65 -2.66 2.01
CA SER A 8 15.73 -2.84 3.14
C SER A 8 16.04 -1.91 4.32
N LEU A 9 15.03 -1.68 5.16
CA LEU A 9 15.20 -0.98 6.44
C LEU A 9 16.18 -1.74 7.34
N GLU A 10 16.14 -3.07 7.36
CA GLU A 10 17.05 -3.91 8.16
C GLU A 10 18.52 -3.67 7.80
N ASN A 11 18.84 -3.52 6.52
CA ASN A 11 20.23 -3.36 6.08
C ASN A 11 20.77 -1.94 6.28
N ILE A 12 19.93 -0.91 6.12
CA ILE A 12 20.39 0.48 6.13
C ILE A 12 20.13 1.19 7.46
N MET A 13 18.91 1.06 7.99
CA MET A 13 18.52 1.75 9.22
C MET A 13 17.36 0.99 9.91
N PRO A 14 17.68 -0.07 10.67
CA PRO A 14 16.69 -0.76 11.49
C PRO A 14 16.00 0.23 12.42
N THR A 15 14.67 0.26 12.41
CA THR A 15 13.91 1.18 13.26
C THR A 15 12.64 0.52 13.78
N ASN A 16 12.33 0.77 15.04
CA ASN A 16 11.06 0.35 15.65
C ASN A 16 10.04 1.49 15.54
N VAL A 17 9.40 1.61 14.37
CA VAL A 17 8.41 2.67 14.11
C VAL A 17 7.30 2.65 15.16
N GLN A 18 6.74 1.47 15.46
CA GLN A 18 5.71 1.30 16.49
C GLN A 18 6.17 1.85 17.84
N GLY A 19 7.37 1.48 18.29
CA GLY A 19 7.92 1.93 19.56
C GLY A 19 8.07 3.46 19.66
N HIS A 20 8.39 4.15 18.57
CA HIS A 20 8.48 5.62 18.56
C HIS A 20 7.12 6.29 18.84
N PHE A 21 6.04 5.74 18.26
CA PHE A 21 4.68 6.23 18.49
C PHE A 21 4.17 5.88 19.88
N GLU A 22 4.36 4.63 20.32
CA GLU A 22 3.98 4.19 21.66
C GLU A 22 4.69 5.00 22.76
N ALA A 23 5.99 5.27 22.60
CA ALA A 23 6.76 6.12 23.51
C ALA A 23 6.24 7.57 23.55
N SER A 24 5.61 8.02 22.47
CA SER A 24 4.96 9.34 22.38
C SER A 24 3.51 9.34 22.88
N GLY A 25 3.04 8.24 23.46
CA GLY A 25 1.69 8.10 24.03
C GLY A 25 0.59 7.84 23.00
N TRP A 26 0.94 7.50 21.76
CA TRP A 26 -0.03 7.14 20.73
C TRP A 26 -0.50 5.69 20.92
N GLU A 27 -1.75 5.43 20.55
CA GLU A 27 -2.21 4.06 20.32
C GLU A 27 -1.66 3.60 18.96
N VAL A 28 -1.16 2.37 18.88
CA VAL A 28 -0.67 1.80 17.62
C VAL A 28 -1.49 0.58 17.25
N ILE A 29 -2.04 0.57 16.04
CA ILE A 29 -2.83 -0.54 15.51
C ILE A 29 -2.12 -1.07 14.26
N ASN A 30 -1.70 -2.33 14.31
CA ASN A 30 -1.14 -3.03 13.16
C ASN A 30 -2.24 -3.73 12.38
N MET A 31 -2.14 -3.72 11.05
CA MET A 31 -3.11 -4.34 10.15
C MET A 31 -2.42 -4.84 8.87
N ASP A 32 -3.04 -5.79 8.18
CA ASP A 32 -2.66 -6.10 6.80
C ASP A 32 -3.11 -4.92 5.91
N GLY A 33 -2.14 -4.27 5.26
CA GLY A 33 -2.38 -3.13 4.38
C GLY A 33 -2.95 -3.53 3.01
N HIS A 34 -3.12 -4.83 2.75
CA HIS A 34 -3.76 -5.37 1.54
C HIS A 34 -5.13 -6.01 1.81
N ASP A 35 -5.59 -5.99 3.05
CA ASP A 35 -6.94 -6.43 3.43
C ASP A 35 -7.82 -5.20 3.71
N TYR A 36 -8.77 -4.95 2.80
CA TYR A 36 -9.68 -3.82 2.91
C TYR A 36 -10.55 -3.87 4.17
N GLN A 37 -10.95 -5.06 4.62
CA GLN A 37 -11.76 -5.20 5.83
C GLN A 37 -10.91 -4.91 7.07
N ALA A 38 -9.68 -5.43 7.12
CA ALA A 38 -8.75 -5.14 8.21
C ALA A 38 -8.46 -3.64 8.33
N MET A 39 -8.27 -2.95 7.20
CA MET A 39 -8.09 -1.50 7.16
C MET A 39 -9.33 -0.74 7.64
N TRP A 40 -10.52 -1.14 7.19
CA TRP A 40 -11.77 -0.51 7.60
C TRP A 40 -12.02 -0.67 9.11
N ASP A 41 -11.79 -1.86 9.65
CA ASP A 41 -11.95 -2.14 11.08
C ASP A 41 -10.95 -1.35 11.92
N ALA A 42 -9.70 -1.21 11.46
CA ALA A 42 -8.68 -0.42 12.12
C ALA A 42 -9.02 1.08 12.12
N LEU A 43 -9.54 1.61 11.01
CA LEU A 43 -10.06 2.97 10.93
C LEU A 43 -11.24 3.18 11.89
N GLY A 44 -12.16 2.22 11.97
CA GLY A 44 -13.29 2.26 12.90
C GLY A 44 -12.85 2.31 14.36
N LYS A 45 -11.84 1.52 14.75
CA LYS A 45 -11.23 1.56 16.09
C LYS A 45 -10.54 2.90 16.35
N ALA A 46 -9.74 3.37 15.41
CA ALA A 46 -9.04 4.65 15.53
C ALA A 46 -10.01 5.82 15.72
N HIS A 47 -11.15 5.80 15.03
CA HIS A 47 -12.18 6.83 15.14
C HIS A 47 -12.83 6.91 16.54
N GLN A 48 -12.82 5.81 17.29
CA GLN A 48 -13.38 5.73 18.64
C GLN A 48 -12.35 6.01 19.74
N SER A 49 -11.06 6.12 19.40
CA SER A 49 -10.00 6.31 20.38
C SER A 49 -10.03 7.72 20.98
N ASP A 50 -9.70 7.79 22.27
CA ASP A 50 -9.51 9.05 23.01
C ASP A 50 -8.07 9.58 22.90
N LYS A 51 -7.20 8.86 22.19
CA LYS A 51 -5.78 9.17 21.96
C LYS A 51 -5.49 9.33 20.47
N PRO A 52 -4.37 9.97 20.10
CA PRO A 52 -3.90 9.90 18.72
C PRO A 52 -3.52 8.45 18.39
N VAL A 53 -3.92 7.99 17.20
CA VAL A 53 -3.74 6.60 16.74
C VAL A 53 -2.84 6.57 15.52
N CYS A 54 -1.82 5.70 15.55
CA CYS A 54 -0.99 5.36 14.41
C CYS A 54 -1.45 4.01 13.85
N LEU A 55 -1.91 4.00 12.59
CA LEU A 55 -2.21 2.78 11.87
C LEU A 55 -0.97 2.33 11.09
N ILE A 56 -0.44 1.14 11.41
CA ILE A 56 0.69 0.54 10.70
C ILE A 56 0.14 -0.55 9.77
N GLY A 57 0.04 -0.21 8.49
CA GLY A 57 -0.33 -1.16 7.43
C GLY A 57 0.88 -1.94 6.93
N HIS A 58 0.90 -3.25 7.15
CA HIS A 58 1.91 -4.14 6.59
C HIS A 58 1.63 -4.34 5.10
N THR A 59 2.57 -3.91 4.27
CA THR A 59 2.43 -3.88 2.81
C THR A 59 3.62 -4.54 2.12
N VAL A 60 3.49 -4.77 0.83
CA VAL A 60 4.51 -5.35 -0.05
C VAL A 60 4.76 -4.35 -1.17
N MET A 61 6.01 -3.98 -1.42
CA MET A 61 6.35 -3.10 -2.55
C MET A 61 6.06 -3.84 -3.85
N GLY A 62 5.44 -3.16 -4.82
CA GLY A 62 5.10 -3.78 -6.10
C GLY A 62 3.91 -4.75 -6.05
N LYS A 63 3.12 -4.75 -4.96
CA LYS A 63 1.90 -5.57 -4.84
C LYS A 63 1.05 -5.48 -6.11
N GLY A 64 0.63 -6.64 -6.63
CA GLY A 64 -0.25 -6.74 -7.80
C GLY A 64 0.46 -6.89 -9.14
N ILE A 65 1.79 -6.72 -9.19
CA ILE A 65 2.62 -7.03 -10.38
C ILE A 65 3.60 -8.13 -9.97
N SER A 66 3.45 -9.31 -10.52
CA SER A 66 4.09 -10.56 -10.08
C SER A 66 5.60 -10.43 -9.83
N PHE A 67 6.34 -9.90 -10.80
CA PHE A 67 7.80 -9.76 -10.73
C PHE A 67 8.26 -8.61 -9.84
N MET A 68 7.43 -7.59 -9.59
CA MET A 68 7.74 -6.54 -8.63
C MET A 68 7.40 -7.00 -7.21
N GLU A 69 6.25 -7.66 -7.04
CA GLU A 69 5.78 -8.18 -5.76
C GLU A 69 6.76 -9.20 -5.17
N ILE A 70 7.31 -10.12 -5.98
CA ILE A 70 8.31 -11.09 -5.50
C ILE A 70 9.58 -10.40 -4.97
N THR A 71 10.06 -9.34 -5.63
CA THR A 71 11.21 -8.57 -5.14
C THR A 71 10.85 -7.81 -3.84
N GLY A 72 9.63 -7.27 -3.76
CA GLY A 72 9.13 -6.61 -2.56
C GLY A 72 8.96 -7.56 -1.36
N GLN A 73 8.51 -8.79 -1.59
CA GLN A 73 8.41 -9.85 -0.57
C GLN A 73 9.79 -10.24 -0.03
N ASN A 74 10.82 -10.18 -0.88
CA ASN A 74 12.21 -10.42 -0.51
C ASN A 74 12.93 -9.16 0.01
N HIS A 75 12.19 -8.08 0.26
CA HIS A 75 12.71 -6.77 0.70
C HIS A 75 13.81 -6.17 -0.18
N GLN A 76 13.75 -6.39 -1.49
CA GLN A 76 14.70 -5.84 -2.45
C GLN A 76 14.21 -4.50 -3.00
N ALA A 77 15.13 -3.56 -3.25
CA ALA A 77 14.84 -2.17 -3.60
C ALA A 77 14.75 -1.89 -5.11
N ASP A 78 14.80 -2.93 -5.96
CA ASP A 78 14.90 -2.85 -7.43
C ASP A 78 13.89 -1.89 -8.08
N TRP A 79 12.68 -1.82 -7.53
CA TRP A 79 11.55 -1.04 -8.06
C TRP A 79 11.21 0.20 -7.25
N HIS A 80 12.04 0.61 -6.28
CA HIS A 80 11.75 1.79 -5.46
C HIS A 80 11.71 3.08 -6.28
N GLY A 81 12.69 3.27 -7.17
CA GLY A 81 12.83 4.50 -7.99
C GLY A 81 13.12 4.25 -9.47
N LYS A 82 13.09 2.99 -9.90
CA LYS A 82 13.38 2.59 -11.28
C LYS A 82 12.10 2.58 -12.10
N ALA A 83 12.04 3.44 -13.11
CA ALA A 83 10.97 3.35 -14.11
C ALA A 83 11.14 2.04 -14.92
N PRO A 84 10.05 1.27 -15.15
CA PRO A 84 10.10 0.15 -16.07
C PRO A 84 10.40 0.65 -17.49
N SER A 85 11.03 -0.20 -18.31
CA SER A 85 11.08 0.05 -19.76
C SER A 85 9.65 0.02 -20.34
N VAL A 86 9.46 0.52 -21.56
CA VAL A 86 8.15 0.49 -22.23
C VAL A 86 7.58 -0.94 -22.26
N GLU A 87 8.41 -1.91 -22.66
CA GLU A 87 8.04 -3.33 -22.74
C GLU A 87 7.62 -3.91 -21.37
N ILE A 88 8.41 -3.67 -20.32
CA ILE A 88 8.09 -4.14 -18.95
C ILE A 88 6.85 -3.43 -18.42
N GLY A 89 6.67 -2.15 -18.77
CA GLY A 89 5.50 -1.37 -18.40
C GLY A 89 4.21 -1.93 -19.00
N GLU A 90 4.25 -2.36 -20.27
CA GLU A 90 3.12 -3.01 -20.94
C GLU A 90 2.76 -4.36 -20.30
N GLU A 91 3.77 -5.17 -19.94
CA GLU A 91 3.58 -6.44 -19.21
C GLU A 91 2.95 -6.20 -17.83
N ALA A 92 3.51 -5.29 -17.04
CA ALA A 92 3.00 -4.92 -15.72
C ALA A 92 1.56 -4.38 -15.79
N ALA A 93 1.27 -3.53 -16.77
CA ALA A 93 -0.07 -2.97 -16.97
C ALA A 93 -1.11 -4.03 -17.37
N ALA A 94 -0.69 -5.12 -18.01
CA ALA A 94 -1.57 -6.23 -18.32
C ALA A 94 -2.00 -7.00 -17.06
N GLU A 95 -1.12 -7.16 -16.07
CA GLU A 95 -1.42 -7.86 -14.81
C GLU A 95 -2.46 -7.14 -13.94
N VAL A 96 -2.41 -5.80 -13.91
CA VAL A 96 -3.31 -4.99 -13.08
C VAL A 96 -4.51 -4.44 -13.85
N ARG A 97 -4.67 -4.84 -15.12
CA ARG A 97 -5.81 -4.40 -15.93
C ARG A 97 -7.10 -4.97 -15.33
N PRO A 98 -8.12 -4.14 -15.06
CA PRO A 98 -9.40 -4.64 -14.59
C PRO A 98 -10.02 -5.54 -15.66
N SER A 99 -10.65 -6.62 -15.21
CA SER A 99 -11.52 -7.44 -16.07
C SER A 99 -12.69 -6.61 -16.60
N SER A 100 -13.39 -7.14 -17.60
CA SER A 100 -14.60 -6.48 -18.14
C SER A 100 -15.65 -6.23 -17.06
N ILE A 101 -15.86 -7.20 -16.16
CA ILE A 101 -16.81 -7.10 -15.05
C ILE A 101 -16.38 -6.02 -14.06
N GLN A 102 -15.09 -6.01 -13.66
CA GLN A 102 -14.58 -4.97 -12.77
C GLN A 102 -14.67 -3.58 -13.41
N SER A 103 -14.43 -3.48 -14.72
CA SER A 103 -14.54 -2.21 -15.45
C SER A 103 -15.98 -1.69 -15.46
N GLU A 104 -16.96 -2.57 -15.63
CA GLU A 104 -18.39 -2.24 -15.55
C GLU A 104 -18.78 -1.79 -14.12
N LEU A 105 -18.37 -2.56 -13.10
CA LEU A 105 -18.58 -2.19 -11.69
C LEU A 105 -17.99 -0.82 -11.35
N ILE A 106 -16.76 -0.55 -11.80
CA ILE A 106 -16.11 0.76 -11.62
C ILE A 106 -16.91 1.85 -12.34
N SER A 107 -17.36 1.58 -13.58
CA SER A 107 -18.16 2.54 -14.34
C SER A 107 -19.47 2.88 -13.64
N ASP A 108 -20.19 1.88 -13.13
CA ASP A 108 -21.46 2.08 -12.44
C ASP A 108 -21.27 2.81 -11.10
N PHE A 109 -20.24 2.44 -10.35
CA PHE A 109 -19.86 3.15 -9.13
C PHE A 109 -19.60 4.64 -9.38
N LEU A 110 -18.86 4.98 -10.46
CA LEU A 110 -18.56 6.38 -10.81
C LEU A 110 -19.79 7.17 -11.29
N LYS A 111 -20.84 6.50 -11.81
CA LYS A 111 -22.11 7.17 -12.14
C LYS A 111 -22.89 7.52 -10.87
N GLU A 112 -22.89 6.63 -9.88
CA GLU A 112 -23.59 6.81 -8.62
C GLU A 112 -22.88 7.81 -7.69
N TYR A 113 -21.55 7.73 -7.64
CA TYR A 113 -20.69 8.58 -6.83
C TYR A 113 -19.76 9.37 -7.75
N PRO A 114 -20.25 10.45 -8.40
CA PRO A 114 -19.46 11.24 -9.34
C PRO A 114 -18.28 11.92 -8.62
N THR A 115 -17.10 11.32 -8.73
CA THR A 115 -15.86 11.89 -8.22
C THR A 115 -15.36 12.94 -9.20
N LYS A 116 -15.08 14.16 -8.72
CA LYS A 116 -14.31 15.12 -9.50
C LYS A 116 -12.86 14.65 -9.58
N ILE A 117 -12.55 13.80 -10.55
CA ILE A 117 -11.16 13.52 -10.89
C ILE A 117 -10.65 14.75 -11.61
N ASN A 118 -9.80 15.52 -10.92
CA ASN A 118 -9.12 16.65 -11.54
C ASN A 118 -8.07 16.06 -12.48
N THR A 119 -8.43 15.86 -13.75
CA THR A 119 -7.48 15.46 -14.78
C THR A 119 -6.66 16.70 -15.13
N ALA A 120 -5.41 16.71 -14.69
CA ALA A 120 -4.40 17.67 -15.12
C ALA A 120 -4.06 17.49 -16.60
#